data_AF-A0A179S5V0-F1
#
_entry.id   AF-A0A179S5V0-F1
#
_cell.length_a   1.000
_cell.length_b   1.000
_cell.length_c   1.000
_cell.angle_alpha   90.00
_cell.angle_beta   90.00
_cell.angle_gamma   90.00
#
_symmetry.space_group_name_H-M   'P 1'
#
loop_
_entity.id
_entity.type
_entity.pdbx_description
1 polymer ?
#
loop_
_entity_poly.entity_id
_entity_poly.type
_entity_poly.pdbx_seq_one_letter_code
_entity_poly.pdbx_strand_id
1 'polypeptide(L)'
;MSATDPHEKLVRMANQIAAFFRSYPQDEAVAGIHKHIVAFWTPRMRDQLVAYCADADHGLDPLALTALHIAPKARSPIRDAVTDPHEQGMGASDAG
;
A
#
# COMPACT_ATOMS: atom_id res chain seq x y z
N MET A 1 17.24 -0.29 21.34
CA MET A 1 16.23 -0.79 20.38
C MET A 1 15.44 0.45 19.99
N SER A 2 15.90 1.15 18.95
CA SER A 2 15.45 2.51 18.64
C SER A 2 14.00 2.54 18.15
N ALA A 3 13.33 3.65 18.44
CA ALA A 3 12.03 4.01 17.91
C ALA A 3 11.97 3.75 16.39
N THR A 4 10.90 3.08 15.97
CA THR A 4 10.60 2.54 14.64
C THR A 4 11.13 3.37 13.49
N ASP A 5 11.94 2.78 12.62
CA ASP A 5 12.42 3.44 11.41
C ASP A 5 11.22 3.83 10.53
N PRO A 6 11.15 5.06 9.97
CA PRO A 6 10.03 5.48 9.14
C PRO A 6 9.76 4.56 7.95
N HIS A 7 10.80 3.93 7.38
CA HIS A 7 10.67 3.00 6.27
C HIS A 7 10.11 1.66 6.71
N GLU A 8 10.54 1.12 7.87
CA GLU A 8 9.94 -0.08 8.47
C GLU A 8 8.44 0.09 8.69
N LYS A 9 8.00 1.28 9.12
CA LYS A 9 6.57 1.59 9.27
C LYS A 9 5.83 1.52 7.93
N LEU A 10 6.40 2.10 6.87
CA LEU A 10 5.80 2.05 5.52
C LEU A 10 5.74 0.61 4.99
N VAL A 11 6.81 -0.17 5.15
CA VAL A 11 6.85 -1.59 4.78
C VAL A 11 5.75 -2.37 5.51
N ARG A 12 5.61 -2.17 6.83
CA ARG A 12 4.56 -2.81 7.63
C ARG A 12 3.17 -2.46 7.12
N MET A 13 2.90 -1.17 6.86
CA MET A 13 1.60 -0.73 6.34
C MET A 13 1.30 -1.34 4.96
N ALA A 14 2.28 -1.35 4.05
CA ALA A 14 2.14 -1.96 2.73
C ALA A 14 1.86 -3.47 2.82
N ASN A 15 2.54 -4.17 3.73
CA ASN A 15 2.32 -5.59 3.98
C ASN A 15 0.94 -5.89 4.57
N GLN A 16 0.40 -5.00 5.43
CA GLN A 16 -0.96 -5.12 5.94
C GLN A 16 -2.00 -4.99 4.82
N ILE A 17 -1.79 -4.06 3.87
CA ILE A 17 -2.63 -3.91 2.68
C ILE A 17 -2.52 -5.19 1.82
N ALA A 18 -1.32 -5.68 1.55
CA ALA A 18 -1.11 -6.91 0.78
C ALA A 18 -1.79 -8.13 1.42
N ALA A 19 -1.72 -8.26 2.75
CA ALA A 19 -2.36 -9.34 3.48
C ALA A 19 -3.89 -9.36 3.28
N PHE A 20 -4.53 -8.18 3.24
CA PHE A 20 -5.96 -8.07 2.94
C PHE A 20 -6.29 -8.55 1.52
N PHE A 21 -5.45 -8.20 0.54
CA PHE A 21 -5.67 -8.57 -0.86
C PHE A 21 -5.21 -10.00 -1.22
N ARG A 22 -4.58 -10.72 -0.28
CA ARG A 22 -3.97 -12.03 -0.53
C ARG A 22 -4.95 -13.13 -0.94
N SER A 23 -6.24 -13.00 -0.58
CA SER A 23 -7.29 -13.95 -0.95
C SER A 23 -7.85 -13.74 -2.36
N TYR A 24 -7.49 -12.63 -3.03
CA TYR A 24 -7.94 -12.33 -4.39
C TYR A 24 -6.97 -12.91 -5.42
N PRO A 25 -7.40 -13.08 -6.69
CA PRO A 25 -6.50 -13.40 -7.79
C PRO A 25 -5.35 -12.41 -7.86
N GLN A 26 -4.14 -12.88 -8.21
CA GLN A 26 -2.92 -12.07 -8.14
C GLN A 26 -3.04 -10.73 -8.90
N ASP A 27 -3.58 -10.74 -10.12
CA ASP A 27 -3.77 -9.51 -10.91
C ASP A 27 -4.72 -8.51 -10.25
N GLU A 28 -5.80 -9.01 -9.65
CA GLU A 28 -6.79 -8.21 -8.90
C GLU A 28 -6.21 -7.68 -7.59
N ALA A 29 -5.44 -8.52 -6.89
CA ALA A 29 -4.75 -8.15 -5.66
C ALA A 29 -3.77 -7.00 -5.91
N VAL A 30 -2.89 -7.13 -6.91
CA VAL A 30 -1.95 -6.09 -7.32
C VAL A 30 -2.69 -4.81 -7.72
N ALA A 31 -3.80 -4.94 -8.47
CA ALA A 31 -4.64 -3.80 -8.85
C ALA A 31 -5.24 -3.06 -7.65
N GLY A 32 -5.75 -3.80 -6.67
CA GLY A 32 -6.30 -3.25 -5.43
C GLY A 32 -5.24 -2.58 -4.56
N ILE A 33 -4.09 -3.22 -4.37
CA ILE A 33 -2.99 -2.68 -3.56
C ILE A 33 -2.47 -1.38 -4.17
N HIS A 34 -2.16 -1.36 -5.47
CA HIS A 34 -1.66 -0.15 -6.14
C HIS A 34 -2.66 1.00 -6.03
N LYS A 35 -3.95 0.73 -6.30
CA LYS A 35 -5.00 1.73 -6.20
C LYS A 35 -5.11 2.29 -4.78
N HIS A 36 -5.07 1.44 -3.77
CA HIS A 36 -5.13 1.86 -2.36
C HIS A 36 -3.93 2.74 -2.00
N ILE A 37 -2.71 2.31 -2.34
CA ILE A 37 -1.50 3.08 -2.07
C ILE A 37 -1.55 4.44 -2.79
N VAL A 38 -1.94 4.49 -4.07
CA VAL A 38 -2.02 5.75 -4.83
C VAL A 38 -3.11 6.68 -4.30
N ALA A 39 -4.25 6.15 -3.85
CA ALA A 39 -5.36 6.95 -3.35
C ALA A 39 -5.09 7.55 -1.96
N PHE A 40 -4.45 6.78 -1.07
CA PHE A 40 -4.31 7.17 0.34
C PHE A 40 -2.90 7.67 0.71
N TRP A 41 -1.87 7.35 -0.07
CA TRP A 41 -0.49 7.75 0.24
C TRP A 41 -0.04 8.94 -0.60
N THR A 42 0.72 9.83 0.04
CA THR A 42 1.34 10.95 -0.66
C THR A 42 2.40 10.46 -1.67
N PRO A 43 2.71 11.25 -2.72
CA PRO A 43 3.82 10.92 -3.64
C PRO A 43 5.12 10.63 -2.90
N ARG A 44 5.46 11.47 -1.91
CA ARG A 44 6.67 11.32 -1.09
C ARG A 44 6.74 9.98 -0.36
N MET A 45 5.65 9.50 0.23
CA MET A 45 5.64 8.20 0.92
C MET A 45 5.92 7.04 -0.05
N ARG A 46 5.38 7.12 -1.27
CA ARG A 46 5.63 6.12 -2.31
C ARG A 46 7.08 6.13 -2.76
N ASP A 47 7.65 7.31 -2.99
CA ASP A 47 9.06 7.46 -3.35
C ASP A 47 9.98 6.90 -2.24
N GLN A 48 9.67 7.18 -0.96
CA GLN A 48 10.43 6.65 0.17
C GLN A 48 10.37 5.13 0.27
N LEU A 49 9.20 4.52 0.00
CA LEU A 49 9.05 3.08 0.02
C LEU A 49 9.78 2.42 -1.16
N VAL A 50 9.68 2.99 -2.36
CA VAL A 50 10.39 2.48 -3.55
C VAL A 50 11.90 2.60 -3.38
N ALA A 51 12.40 3.72 -2.86
CA ALA A 51 13.82 3.90 -2.58
C ALA A 51 14.35 2.87 -1.57
N TYR A 52 13.57 2.57 -0.52
CA TYR A 52 13.93 1.54 0.47
C TYR A 52 13.90 0.11 -0.10
N CYS A 53 13.05 -0.16 -1.10
CA CYS A 53 13.00 -1.47 -1.76
C CYS A 53 14.24 -1.77 -2.62
N ALA A 54 15.12 -0.80 -2.86
CA ALA A 54 16.38 -1.05 -3.55
C ALA A 54 17.37 -1.89 -2.70
N ASP A 55 17.18 -1.92 -1.38
CA ASP A 55 17.98 -2.73 -0.45
C ASP A 55 17.51 -4.19 -0.43
N ALA A 56 18.45 -5.14 -0.36
CA ALA A 56 18.17 -6.58 -0.50
C ALA A 56 17.33 -7.20 0.64
N ASP A 57 17.09 -6.48 1.75
CA ASP A 57 16.36 -6.94 2.93
C ASP A 57 15.16 -6.03 3.27
N HIS A 58 14.41 -5.62 2.25
CA HIS A 58 13.32 -4.65 2.39
C HIS A 58 12.05 -5.19 3.11
N GLY A 59 11.93 -6.50 3.34
CA GLY A 59 10.82 -7.12 4.09
C GLY A 59 9.40 -6.96 3.49
N LEU A 60 9.31 -6.36 2.31
CA LEU A 60 8.05 -6.09 1.60
C LEU A 60 7.45 -7.35 0.96
N ASP A 61 6.13 -7.49 1.05
CA ASP A 61 5.38 -8.56 0.40
C ASP A 61 5.50 -8.47 -1.13
N PRO A 62 5.68 -9.59 -1.85
CA PRO A 62 5.82 -9.58 -3.32
C PRO A 62 4.65 -8.92 -4.05
N LEU A 63 3.42 -9.01 -3.54
CA LEU A 63 2.24 -8.38 -4.14
C LEU A 63 2.32 -6.85 -4.01
N ALA A 64 2.74 -6.35 -2.84
CA ALA A 64 2.96 -4.92 -2.61
C ALA A 64 4.12 -4.39 -3.47
N LEU A 65 5.23 -5.13 -3.57
CA LEU A 65 6.36 -4.75 -4.41
C LEU A 65 5.96 -4.65 -5.89
N THR A 66 5.18 -5.63 -6.37
CA THR A 66 4.66 -5.62 -7.74
C THR A 66 3.74 -4.43 -7.97
N ALA A 67 2.86 -4.16 -7.01
CA ALA A 67 1.93 -3.04 -7.06
C ALA A 67 2.62 -1.67 -7.06
N LEU A 68 3.81 -1.53 -6.49
CA LEU A 68 4.57 -0.27 -6.51
C LEU A 68 5.26 -0.02 -7.87
N HIS A 69 5.66 -1.07 -8.58
CA HIS A 69 6.43 -0.95 -9.83
C HIS A 69 5.56 -0.98 -11.09
N ILE A 70 4.36 -1.57 -11.02
CA ILE A 70 3.51 -1.79 -12.18
C ILE A 70 2.22 -1.02 -12.02
N ALA A 71 1.88 -0.20 -13.02
CA ALA A 71 0.53 0.31 -13.18
C ALA A 71 -0.37 -0.86 -13.63
N PRO A 72 -1.28 -1.36 -12.78
CA PRO A 72 -2.04 -2.57 -13.07
C PRO A 72 -3.07 -2.32 -14.16
N LYS A 73 -3.18 -3.28 -15.09
CA LYS A 73 -4.21 -3.28 -16.15
C LYS A 73 -5.55 -3.84 -15.70
N ALA A 74 -5.53 -4.72 -14.69
CA ALA A 74 -6.72 -5.35 -14.15
C ALA A 74 -7.54 -4.34 -13.31
N ARG A 75 -8.85 -4.59 -13.22
CA ARG A 75 -9.73 -3.81 -12.34
C ARG A 75 -9.53 -4.30 -10.91
N SER A 76 -9.46 -3.36 -9.96
CA SER A 76 -9.47 -3.70 -8.54
C SER A 76 -10.74 -4.49 -8.18
N PRO A 77 -10.64 -5.53 -7.33
CA PRO A 77 -11.79 -6.34 -6.91
C PRO A 77 -12.75 -5.55 -6.02
N ILE A 78 -12.25 -4.48 -5.37
CA ILE A 78 -13.07 -3.53 -4.64
C ILE A 78 -13.72 -2.61 -5.66
N ARG A 79 -15.04 -2.76 -5.85
CA ARG A 79 -15.85 -1.84 -6.66
C ARG A 79 -15.71 -0.44 -6.07
N ASP A 80 -15.63 0.57 -6.92
CA ASP A 80 -15.66 2.00 -6.56
C ASP A 80 -17.01 2.36 -5.92
N ALA A 81 -17.25 1.92 -4.69
CA ALA A 81 -18.27 2.50 -3.86
C ALA A 81 -17.66 3.79 -3.29
N VAL A 82 -17.83 4.90 -4.03
CA VAL A 82 -17.72 6.26 -3.50
C VAL A 82 -16.51 6.44 -2.55
N THR A 83 -15.30 6.48 -3.12
CA THR A 83 -14.17 7.06 -2.39
C THR A 83 -14.05 8.51 -2.84
N ASP A 84 -14.98 9.32 -2.35
CA ASP A 84 -14.83 10.77 -2.34
C ASP A 84 -13.90 11.10 -1.14
N PRO A 85 -12.65 11.54 -1.36
CA PRO A 85 -11.70 11.74 -0.26
C PRO A 85 -12.11 12.84 0.72
N HIS A 86 -13.18 13.60 0.41
CA HIS A 86 -13.68 14.72 1.19
C HIS A 86 -14.82 14.38 2.17
N GLU A 87 -15.40 13.17 2.14
CA GLU A 87 -16.55 12.83 3.01
C GLU A 87 -16.25 11.87 4.17
N GLN A 88 -15.00 11.42 4.36
CA GLN A 88 -14.64 10.66 5.57
C GLN A 88 -14.16 11.56 6.71
N GLY A 89 -15.09 12.39 7.20
CA GLY A 89 -15.05 12.82 8.59
C GLY A 89 -15.57 11.69 9.48
N MET A 90 -14.66 11.00 10.17
CA MET A 90 -14.80 10.20 11.40
C MET A 90 -14.07 8.86 11.28
N GLY A 91 -12.85 8.81 11.80
CA GLY A 91 -12.06 7.59 11.86
C GLY A 91 -10.61 7.91 12.15
N ALA A 92 -10.33 8.43 13.34
CA ALA A 92 -8.98 8.42 13.88
C ALA A 92 -8.43 6.97 13.76
N SER A 93 -7.37 6.79 12.98
CA SER A 93 -6.55 5.59 13.03
C SER A 93 -5.17 6.05 13.47
N ASP A 94 -4.99 5.89 14.77
CA ASP A 94 -3.93 6.39 15.63
C ASP A 94 -2.53 6.34 15.00
N ALA A 95 -2.01 7.53 14.74
CA ALA A 95 -0.60 7.81 14.93
C ALA A 95 -0.36 7.99 16.44
N GLY A 96 0.01 6.89 17.09
CA GLY A 96 0.53 6.82 18.45
C GLY A 96 1.69 5.83 18.50
#